data_AF-A0A2K2CJJ7-F1
#
_entry.id   AF-A0A2K2CJJ7-F1
#
_cell.length_a   1.000
_cell.length_b   1.000
_cell.length_c   1.000
_cell.angle_alpha   90.00
_cell.angle_beta   90.00
_cell.angle_gamma   90.00
#
_symmetry.space_group_name_H-M   'P 1'
#
loop_
_entity.id
_entity.type
_entity.pdbx_description
1 polymer ?
#
loop_
_entity_poly.entity_id
_entity_poly.type
_entity_poly.pdbx_seq_one_letter_code
_entity_poly.pdbx_strand_id
1 'polypeptide(L)'
;MRGSLAHVRPLSPPFVLSVNTASGTVAHTSIYFARLREDGTLLPKPSPSRKPTTSLFLLLAAASSGDHRSPRRKRKSESSARRRKEMVSASSSSVVNVYPLANYTFGTKEPKMEKDTSVADRLARMKVNYMKEGMRTSVEAIMLVQEHNHPHVLLLQIGNTFCKLPGGRLKPGENEIDGLKRKLCSKLGVNSPSFPPNWQVGECVGVWWRPNFDNVMYPYCPPHITKPKECKKLFIVHLTEREYFAIPRKLKLRAVPLFEIYDNVQRFGPVISTIPLQLSRFQFNMVSS
;
A
#
# COMPACT_ATOMS: atom_id res chain seq x y z
N MET A 1 -8.43 -43.89 41.44
CA MET A 1 -7.66 -44.02 40.19
C MET A 1 -7.15 -42.64 39.79
N ARG A 2 -5.83 -42.43 39.82
CA ARG A 2 -5.17 -41.17 39.44
C ARG A 2 -4.94 -41.18 37.92
N GLY A 3 -5.52 -40.24 37.19
CA GLY A 3 -5.24 -39.99 35.78
C GLY A 3 -4.27 -38.83 35.61
N SER A 4 -3.10 -39.10 35.05
CA SER A 4 -2.00 -38.16 34.79
C SER A 4 -2.14 -37.45 33.43
N LEU A 5 -1.43 -36.31 33.31
CA LEU A 5 -1.46 -35.26 32.29
C LEU A 5 -1.25 -35.70 30.82
N ALA A 6 -1.73 -34.85 29.90
CA ALA A 6 -0.96 -34.45 28.73
C ALA A 6 -1.07 -32.94 28.47
N HIS A 7 0.01 -32.21 28.77
CA HIS A 7 0.26 -30.84 28.33
C HIS A 7 0.60 -30.83 26.84
N VAL A 8 -0.16 -30.07 26.03
CA VAL A 8 0.16 -29.80 24.63
C VAL A 8 1.15 -28.65 24.57
N ARG A 9 2.39 -28.91 24.13
CA ARG A 9 3.41 -27.88 23.86
C ARG A 9 3.12 -27.19 22.51
N PRO A 10 3.36 -25.87 22.37
CA PRO A 10 3.26 -25.20 21.09
C PRO A 10 4.42 -25.58 20.16
N LEU A 11 4.09 -25.81 18.88
CA LEU A 11 5.04 -26.09 17.80
C LEU A 11 5.97 -24.89 17.57
N SER A 12 7.28 -25.13 17.63
CA SER A 12 8.33 -24.19 17.25
C SER A 12 8.30 -23.89 15.73
N PRO A 13 8.68 -22.66 15.29
CA PRO A 13 8.75 -22.33 13.86
C PRO A 13 9.89 -23.11 13.16
N PRO A 14 9.81 -23.32 11.83
CA PRO A 14 10.76 -24.16 11.11
C PRO A 14 12.17 -23.54 11.07
N PHE A 15 13.17 -24.40 11.27
CA PHE A 15 14.59 -24.08 11.19
C PHE A 15 14.98 -23.53 9.81
N VAL A 16 15.70 -22.42 9.79
CA VAL A 16 16.42 -21.92 8.61
C VAL A 16 17.77 -22.62 8.56
N LEU A 17 17.98 -23.52 7.60
CA LEU A 17 19.32 -24.07 7.35
C LEU A 17 20.12 -23.07 6.50
N SER A 18 21.05 -22.36 7.13
CA SER A 18 22.08 -21.61 6.41
C SER A 18 23.22 -22.56 6.06
N VAL A 19 23.49 -22.75 4.77
CA VAL A 19 24.68 -23.47 4.29
C VAL A 19 25.69 -22.41 3.86
N ASN A 20 26.72 -22.19 4.69
CA ASN A 20 27.86 -21.37 4.31
C ASN A 20 28.84 -22.22 3.48
N THR A 21 28.97 -21.94 2.19
CA THR A 21 30.12 -22.37 1.39
C THR A 21 31.11 -21.21 1.27
N ALA A 22 32.28 -21.37 1.88
CA ALA A 22 33.38 -20.43 1.76
C ALA A 22 34.09 -20.60 0.41
N SER A 23 33.86 -19.67 -0.51
CA SER A 23 34.83 -19.21 -1.51
C SER A 23 34.19 -18.08 -2.33
N GLY A 24 34.86 -16.93 -2.38
CA GLY A 24 34.32 -15.69 -2.92
C GLY A 24 33.91 -15.78 -4.39
N THR A 25 32.62 -15.66 -4.66
CA THR A 25 32.01 -15.01 -5.83
C THR A 25 30.50 -14.89 -5.59
N VAL A 26 29.89 -13.81 -6.08
CA VAL A 26 28.52 -13.33 -5.82
C VAL A 26 27.48 -14.45 -5.68
N ALA A 27 26.86 -14.58 -4.50
CA ALA A 27 25.84 -15.58 -4.22
C ALA A 27 24.47 -15.14 -4.78
N HIS A 28 23.96 -15.88 -5.76
CA HIS A 28 22.58 -15.77 -6.23
C HIS A 28 21.70 -16.64 -5.31
N THR A 29 20.98 -16.03 -4.38
CA THR A 29 20.10 -16.75 -3.43
C THR A 29 18.85 -17.24 -4.17
N SER A 30 18.82 -18.51 -4.59
CA SER A 30 17.59 -19.17 -5.02
C SER A 30 16.86 -19.75 -3.82
N ILE A 31 15.67 -19.23 -3.51
CA ILE A 31 14.77 -19.79 -2.51
C ILE A 31 14.07 -21.00 -3.14
N TYR A 32 14.37 -22.21 -2.67
CA TYR A 32 13.64 -23.42 -3.04
C TYR A 32 12.63 -23.77 -1.93
N PHE A 33 11.34 -23.81 -2.27
CA PHE A 33 10.31 -24.39 -1.42
C PHE A 33 10.36 -25.92 -1.57
N ALA A 34 10.77 -26.62 -0.52
CA ALA A 34 10.64 -28.08 -0.46
C ALA A 34 9.17 -28.46 -0.21
N ARG A 35 8.64 -29.38 -1.03
CA ARG A 35 7.29 -29.93 -0.86
C ARG A 35 7.38 -31.15 0.05
N LEU A 36 6.80 -31.05 1.25
CA LEU A 36 6.70 -32.16 2.20
C LEU A 36 5.43 -32.97 1.95
N ARG A 37 5.48 -34.28 2.24
CA ARG A 37 4.28 -35.10 2.41
C ARG A 37 3.58 -34.73 3.72
N GLU A 38 2.30 -35.11 3.87
CA GLU A 38 1.53 -34.86 5.10
C GLU A 38 2.14 -35.55 6.35
N ASP A 39 3.00 -36.55 6.15
CA ASP A 39 3.75 -37.24 7.20
C ASP A 39 5.11 -36.59 7.55
N GLY A 40 5.42 -35.42 6.98
CA GLY A 40 6.66 -34.69 7.26
C GLY A 40 7.91 -35.22 6.55
N THR A 41 7.78 -36.19 5.63
CA THR A 41 8.91 -36.71 4.86
C THR A 41 9.17 -35.90 3.58
N LEU A 42 10.45 -35.77 3.21
CA LEU A 42 10.91 -35.05 2.01
C LEU A 42 10.65 -35.89 0.75
N LEU A 43 10.06 -35.30 -0.29
CA LEU A 43 9.96 -35.93 -1.60
C LEU A 43 11.35 -36.00 -2.27
N PRO A 44 11.71 -37.11 -2.94
CA PRO A 44 12.98 -37.23 -3.64
C PRO A 44 13.07 -36.24 -4.81
N LYS A 45 14.27 -35.64 -4.99
CA LYS A 45 14.56 -34.73 -6.10
C LYS A 45 14.47 -35.47 -7.44
N PRO A 46 13.93 -34.86 -8.51
CA PRO A 46 14.06 -35.42 -9.85
C PRO A 46 15.54 -35.42 -10.28
N SER A 47 15.99 -36.55 -10.81
CA SER A 47 17.35 -36.76 -11.32
C SER A 47 17.63 -35.91 -12.57
N PRO A 48 18.86 -35.42 -12.80
CA PRO A 48 19.19 -34.64 -13.99
C PRO A 48 19.39 -35.58 -15.20
N SER A 49 18.47 -35.54 -16.17
CA SER A 49 18.66 -36.22 -17.46
C SER A 49 19.43 -35.34 -18.46
N ARG A 50 20.18 -36.01 -19.33
CA ARG A 50 21.24 -35.52 -20.21
C ARG A 50 20.75 -34.59 -21.35
N LYS A 51 21.55 -33.55 -21.59
CA LYS A 51 21.88 -32.74 -22.81
C LYS A 51 20.84 -32.57 -23.95
N PRO A 52 20.71 -31.34 -24.51
CA PRO A 52 19.91 -31.11 -25.71
C PRO A 52 20.66 -31.54 -26.99
N THR A 53 20.02 -32.38 -27.81
CA THR A 53 20.45 -32.70 -29.17
C THR A 53 19.96 -31.61 -30.13
N THR A 54 20.93 -30.99 -30.80
CA THR A 54 20.79 -30.15 -31.98
C THR A 54 20.10 -30.95 -33.09
N SER A 55 18.92 -30.51 -33.56
CA SER A 55 18.37 -30.98 -34.83
C SER A 55 18.53 -29.89 -35.87
N LEU A 56 19.52 -30.14 -36.72
CA LEU A 56 19.72 -29.62 -38.06
C LEU A 56 18.40 -29.72 -38.85
N PHE A 57 17.93 -28.63 -39.44
CA PHE A 57 17.05 -28.68 -40.61
C PHE A 57 17.74 -27.91 -41.74
N LEU A 58 18.39 -28.68 -42.60
CA LEU A 58 18.86 -28.30 -43.92
C LEU A 58 17.68 -28.52 -44.87
N LEU A 59 17.20 -27.50 -45.60
CA LEU A 59 16.42 -27.74 -46.80
C LEU A 59 16.95 -26.87 -47.95
N LEU A 60 17.22 -27.59 -49.03
CA LEU A 60 17.96 -27.23 -50.23
C LEU A 60 17.34 -26.10 -51.05
N ALA A 61 18.21 -25.36 -51.71
CA ALA A 61 17.91 -24.49 -52.83
C ALA A 61 17.53 -25.29 -54.09
N ALA A 62 16.67 -24.70 -54.92
CA ALA A 62 16.65 -24.92 -56.37
C ALA A 62 16.30 -23.60 -57.07
N ALA A 63 17.04 -23.30 -58.14
CA ALA A 63 17.09 -22.05 -58.87
C ALA A 63 16.00 -21.93 -59.95
N SER A 64 15.68 -20.70 -60.37
CA SER A 64 16.01 -20.17 -61.72
C SER A 64 15.25 -18.87 -62.06
N SER A 65 16.02 -17.91 -62.60
CA SER A 65 15.73 -16.94 -63.67
C SER A 65 14.50 -16.01 -63.62
N GLY A 66 14.76 -14.70 -63.73
CA GLY A 66 13.75 -13.73 -64.17
C GLY A 66 14.11 -12.28 -63.84
N ASP A 67 14.78 -11.61 -64.77
CA ASP A 67 15.24 -10.24 -64.72
C ASP A 67 14.09 -9.25 -65.01
N HIS A 68 13.83 -8.25 -64.15
CA HIS A 68 13.17 -6.99 -64.56
C HIS A 68 13.26 -5.88 -63.50
N ARG A 69 13.89 -4.78 -63.91
CA ARG A 69 13.95 -3.48 -63.23
C ARG A 69 12.57 -2.83 -63.10
N SER A 70 12.26 -2.28 -61.92
CA SER A 70 11.40 -1.10 -61.73
C SER A 70 11.65 -0.47 -60.34
N PRO A 71 11.76 0.86 -60.21
CA PRO A 71 12.07 1.50 -58.93
C PRO A 71 10.79 1.84 -58.17
N ARG A 72 10.61 1.33 -56.93
CA ARG A 72 9.52 1.80 -56.06
C ARG A 72 9.87 1.80 -54.57
N ARG A 73 9.86 3.03 -54.03
CA ARG A 73 9.56 3.44 -52.64
C ARG A 73 10.59 3.14 -51.54
N LYS A 74 11.50 4.12 -51.34
CA LYS A 74 11.97 4.52 -50.01
C LYS A 74 10.79 5.05 -49.17
N ARG A 75 10.18 4.20 -48.34
CA ARG A 75 9.32 4.59 -47.20
C ARG A 75 9.38 3.50 -46.13
N LYS A 76 10.49 3.38 -45.41
CA LYS A 76 10.60 2.43 -44.29
C LYS A 76 11.57 2.84 -43.18
N SER A 77 11.81 4.14 -42.98
CA SER A 77 12.66 4.63 -41.88
C SER A 77 11.91 5.50 -40.85
N GLU A 78 10.80 6.15 -41.21
CA GLU A 78 10.08 7.03 -40.27
C GLU A 78 9.14 6.30 -39.32
N SER A 79 8.50 5.18 -39.73
CA SER A 79 7.52 4.50 -38.89
C SER A 79 8.13 3.73 -37.72
N SER A 80 9.35 3.19 -37.90
CA SER A 80 10.09 2.50 -36.84
C SER A 80 10.69 3.45 -35.81
N ALA A 81 11.08 4.66 -36.25
CA ALA A 81 11.51 5.73 -35.34
C ALA A 81 10.32 6.31 -34.56
N ARG A 82 9.14 6.45 -35.19
CA ARG A 82 7.90 6.86 -34.52
C ARG A 82 7.44 5.82 -33.49
N ARG A 83 7.49 4.52 -33.82
CA ARG A 83 7.17 3.41 -32.90
C ARG A 83 8.13 3.30 -31.72
N ARG A 84 9.41 3.66 -31.89
CA ARG A 84 10.37 3.72 -30.77
C ARG A 84 10.23 4.99 -29.93
N LYS A 85 9.59 6.05 -30.44
CA LYS A 85 9.31 7.29 -29.71
C LYS A 85 8.05 7.22 -28.82
N GLU A 86 7.19 6.21 -29.00
CA GLU A 86 6.00 5.97 -28.18
C GLU A 86 6.21 4.99 -27.01
N MET A 87 7.40 4.39 -26.89
CA MET A 87 7.70 3.38 -25.85
C MET A 87 8.62 3.87 -24.72
N VAL A 88 8.72 5.19 -24.54
CA VAL A 88 9.13 5.80 -23.28
C VAL A 88 8.20 7.00 -23.05
N SER A 89 6.95 6.72 -22.70
CA SER A 89 6.20 7.69 -21.89
C SER A 89 7.04 7.85 -20.62
N ALA A 90 7.81 8.94 -20.58
CA ALA A 90 8.39 9.40 -19.34
C ALA A 90 7.21 9.53 -18.37
N SER A 91 7.12 8.61 -17.40
CA SER A 91 6.17 8.70 -16.32
C SER A 91 6.48 9.99 -15.59
N SER A 92 5.83 11.09 -15.96
CA SER A 92 5.92 12.34 -15.23
C SER A 92 5.45 12.01 -13.82
N SER A 93 6.36 12.01 -12.86
CA SER A 93 6.02 11.84 -11.44
C SER A 93 4.95 12.86 -11.09
N SER A 94 3.79 12.40 -10.60
CA SER A 94 2.72 13.31 -10.23
C SER A 94 3.25 14.31 -9.19
N VAL A 95 3.03 15.60 -9.48
CA VAL A 95 3.48 16.69 -8.60
C VAL A 95 2.45 16.89 -7.49
N VAL A 96 2.92 17.06 -6.26
CA VAL A 96 2.09 17.39 -5.10
C VAL A 96 2.60 18.70 -4.53
N ASN A 97 1.75 19.73 -4.54
CA ASN A 97 2.05 20.97 -3.83
C ASN A 97 1.97 20.73 -2.33
N VAL A 98 3.00 21.16 -1.61
CA VAL A 98 3.11 21.06 -0.16
C VAL A 98 3.38 22.45 0.39
N TYR A 99 2.51 22.94 1.26
CA TYR A 99 2.56 24.30 1.79
C TYR A 99 3.10 24.33 3.24
N PRO A 100 3.65 25.46 3.70
CA PRO A 100 4.22 25.61 5.04
C PRO A 100 3.20 25.31 6.14
N LEU A 101 3.61 24.63 7.22
CA LEU A 101 2.70 24.33 8.34
C LEU A 101 2.06 25.60 8.91
N ALA A 102 2.81 26.70 8.94
CA ALA A 102 2.36 28.01 9.42
C ALA A 102 1.13 28.57 8.66
N ASN A 103 0.86 28.09 7.44
CA ASN A 103 -0.32 28.50 6.67
C ASN A 103 -1.63 27.89 7.20
N TYR A 104 -1.54 26.87 8.05
CA TYR A 104 -2.69 26.14 8.55
C TYR A 104 -3.00 26.53 9.99
N THR A 105 -4.28 26.76 10.24
CA THR A 105 -4.77 27.14 11.57
C THR A 105 -5.51 25.98 12.22
N PHE A 106 -5.27 25.78 13.51
CA PHE A 106 -5.80 24.65 14.26
C PHE A 106 -6.71 25.15 15.38
N GLY A 107 -8.01 24.99 15.19
CA GLY A 107 -9.02 25.25 16.20
C GLY A 107 -9.46 24.00 16.93
N THR A 108 -10.21 24.19 18.01
CA THR A 108 -10.85 23.09 18.74
C THR A 108 -12.36 23.07 18.51
N LYS A 109 -12.94 21.86 18.45
CA LYS A 109 -14.40 21.64 18.46
C LYS A 109 -14.80 20.57 19.45
N GLU A 110 -16.11 20.43 19.65
CA GLU A 110 -16.67 19.49 20.62
C GLU A 110 -16.12 18.06 20.45
N PRO A 111 -15.83 17.38 21.58
CA PRO A 111 -15.18 16.09 21.55
C PRO A 111 -16.09 15.07 20.88
N LYS A 112 -15.52 14.32 19.94
CA LYS A 112 -16.18 13.17 19.34
C LYS A 112 -15.76 11.93 20.11
N MET A 113 -16.70 11.30 20.81
CA MET A 113 -16.43 10.06 21.54
C MET A 113 -16.02 8.95 20.56
N GLU A 114 -14.98 8.19 20.91
CA GLU A 114 -14.70 6.94 20.23
C GLU A 114 -15.84 5.96 20.49
N LYS A 115 -16.14 5.13 19.47
CA LYS A 115 -17.26 4.19 19.55
C LYS A 115 -16.99 3.00 20.46
N ASP A 116 -15.72 2.65 20.65
CA ASP A 116 -15.29 1.43 21.33
C ASP A 116 -14.43 1.82 22.52
N THR A 117 -14.72 1.26 23.68
CA THR A 117 -13.97 1.45 24.93
C THR A 117 -12.68 0.63 24.96
N SER A 118 -12.61 -0.45 24.19
CA SER A 118 -11.44 -1.32 24.11
C SER A 118 -11.23 -1.89 22.70
N VAL A 119 -10.06 -2.50 22.49
CA VAL A 119 -9.74 -3.26 21.27
C VAL A 119 -10.68 -4.47 21.12
N ALA A 120 -11.02 -5.13 22.22
CA ALA A 120 -11.93 -6.28 22.22
C ALA A 120 -13.33 -5.87 21.73
N ASP A 121 -13.87 -4.77 22.25
CA ASP A 121 -15.19 -4.24 21.84
C ASP A 121 -15.20 -3.88 20.35
N ARG A 122 -14.11 -3.28 19.86
CA ARG A 122 -13.96 -2.97 18.44
C ARG A 122 -13.99 -4.21 17.56
N LEU A 123 -13.30 -5.28 17.95
CA LEU A 123 -13.27 -6.53 17.19
C LEU A 123 -14.60 -7.28 17.27
N ALA A 124 -15.26 -7.30 18.44
CA ALA A 124 -16.60 -7.86 18.61
C ALA A 124 -17.62 -7.14 17.70
N ARG A 125 -17.62 -5.80 17.71
CA ARG A 125 -18.48 -5.01 16.82
C ARG A 125 -18.13 -5.21 15.35
N MET A 126 -16.84 -5.40 15.01
CA MET A 126 -16.43 -5.73 13.64
C MET A 126 -17.04 -7.07 13.21
N LYS A 127 -16.99 -8.10 14.06
CA LYS A 127 -17.58 -9.42 13.79
C LYS A 127 -19.08 -9.33 13.58
N VAL A 128 -19.81 -8.63 14.45
CA VAL A 128 -21.26 -8.44 14.31
C VAL A 128 -21.62 -7.73 13.02
N ASN A 129 -20.92 -6.64 12.67
CA ASN A 129 -21.20 -5.93 11.42
C ASN A 129 -20.85 -6.76 10.19
N TYR A 130 -19.77 -7.55 10.25
CA TYR A 130 -19.38 -8.41 9.15
C TYR A 130 -20.45 -9.45 8.80
N MET A 131 -21.08 -10.03 9.81
CA MET A 131 -22.17 -10.99 9.59
C MET A 131 -23.42 -10.36 8.98
N LYS A 132 -23.62 -9.04 9.15
CA LYS A 132 -24.78 -8.31 8.63
C LYS A 132 -24.55 -7.70 7.25
N GLU A 133 -23.39 -7.08 7.06
CA GLU A 133 -23.09 -6.20 5.92
C GLU A 133 -21.92 -6.72 5.06
N GLY A 134 -21.23 -7.77 5.49
CA GLY A 134 -20.05 -8.31 4.82
C GLY A 134 -18.77 -7.51 5.12
N MET A 135 -17.85 -7.51 4.15
CA MET A 135 -16.53 -6.89 4.31
C MET A 135 -16.64 -5.39 4.61
N ARG A 136 -15.88 -4.94 5.62
CA ARG A 136 -15.75 -3.52 5.93
C ARG A 136 -14.89 -2.82 4.87
N THR A 137 -15.36 -1.69 4.34
CA THR A 137 -14.50 -0.76 3.58
C THR A 137 -14.15 0.45 4.43
N SER A 138 -12.88 0.82 4.47
CA SER A 138 -12.37 2.00 5.18
C SER A 138 -11.51 2.85 4.24
N VAL A 139 -11.59 4.17 4.40
CA VAL A 139 -10.77 5.13 3.64
C VAL A 139 -10.03 6.05 4.61
N GLU A 140 -8.77 6.33 4.34
CA GLU A 140 -7.92 7.21 5.14
C GLU A 140 -7.16 8.20 4.25
N ALA A 141 -6.96 9.42 4.74
CA ALA A 141 -6.32 10.50 4.02
C ALA A 141 -4.88 10.70 4.49
N ILE A 142 -3.99 10.88 3.52
CA ILE A 142 -2.63 11.37 3.72
C ILE A 142 -2.63 12.83 3.26
N MET A 143 -2.46 13.74 4.21
CA MET A 143 -2.39 15.19 3.97
C MET A 143 -0.97 15.65 4.32
N LEU A 144 -0.37 16.39 3.40
CA LEU A 144 1.02 16.83 3.50
C LEU A 144 1.09 18.33 3.78
N VAL A 145 2.01 18.69 4.66
CA VAL A 145 2.46 20.05 4.95
C VAL A 145 3.99 20.03 4.98
N GLN A 146 4.64 21.19 5.00
CA GLN A 146 6.08 21.26 5.12
C GLN A 146 6.54 22.17 6.25
N GLU A 147 7.63 21.76 6.90
CA GLU A 147 8.43 22.61 7.77
C GLU A 147 9.87 22.45 7.32
N HIS A 148 10.61 23.56 7.26
CA HIS A 148 12.02 23.57 6.87
C HIS A 148 12.31 22.83 5.55
N ASN A 149 11.44 23.00 4.55
CA ASN A 149 11.57 22.36 3.24
C ASN A 149 11.53 20.82 3.30
N HIS A 150 10.87 20.25 4.31
CA HIS A 150 10.72 18.81 4.50
C HIS A 150 9.24 18.42 4.63
N PRO A 151 8.78 17.35 3.93
CA PRO A 151 7.39 16.93 3.99
C PRO A 151 7.03 16.29 5.34
N HIS A 152 5.88 16.68 5.86
CA HIS A 152 5.28 16.16 7.08
C HIS A 152 3.88 15.63 6.78
N VAL A 153 3.51 14.50 7.39
CA VAL A 153 2.16 13.95 7.32
C VAL A 153 1.36 14.42 8.52
N LEU A 154 0.15 14.93 8.28
CA LEU A 154 -0.78 15.28 9.34
C LEU A 154 -1.44 14.02 9.94
N LEU A 155 -1.18 13.74 11.21
CA LEU A 155 -1.71 12.61 11.97
C LEU A 155 -2.56 13.05 13.15
N LEU A 156 -3.68 12.37 13.38
CA LEU A 156 -4.47 12.51 14.60
C LEU A 156 -3.85 11.68 15.72
N GLN A 157 -3.44 12.33 16.81
CA GLN A 157 -2.93 11.68 18.01
C GLN A 157 -4.04 11.54 19.07
N ILE A 158 -4.12 10.36 19.67
CA ILE A 158 -5.00 10.03 20.79
C ILE A 158 -4.12 9.73 22.01
N GLY A 159 -4.33 10.46 23.10
CA GLY A 159 -3.42 10.41 24.24
C GLY A 159 -2.00 10.78 23.81
N ASN A 160 -1.01 10.03 24.29
CA ASN A 160 0.40 10.33 24.02
C ASN A 160 1.05 9.38 22.99
N THR A 161 0.50 8.19 22.77
CA THR A 161 1.19 7.13 22.03
C THR A 161 0.51 6.72 20.73
N PHE A 162 -0.79 6.97 20.56
CA PHE A 162 -1.53 6.42 19.43
C PHE A 162 -1.75 7.44 18.31
N CYS A 163 -1.32 7.12 17.09
CA CYS A 163 -1.55 7.95 15.92
C CYS A 163 -2.49 7.27 14.91
N LYS A 164 -3.36 8.05 14.27
CA LYS A 164 -4.30 7.63 13.22
C LYS A 164 -4.26 8.61 12.07
N LEU A 165 -4.44 8.10 10.85
CA LEU A 165 -4.82 8.95 9.73
C LEU A 165 -6.28 9.43 9.90
N PRO A 166 -6.62 10.65 9.45
CA PRO A 166 -8.00 11.08 9.32
C PRO A 166 -8.71 10.25 8.25
N GLY A 167 -10.01 9.97 8.44
CA GLY A 167 -10.76 9.01 7.63
C GLY A 167 -11.69 8.11 8.45
N GLY A 168 -12.13 6.99 7.89
CA GLY A 168 -12.87 5.95 8.61
C GLY A 168 -13.70 5.01 7.72
N ARG A 169 -14.57 4.25 8.38
CA ARG A 169 -15.45 3.25 7.75
C ARG A 169 -16.51 3.88 6.83
N LEU A 170 -16.65 3.37 5.61
CA LEU A 170 -17.71 3.73 4.67
C LEU A 170 -19.06 3.12 5.06
N LYS A 171 -20.16 3.71 4.58
CA LYS A 171 -21.47 3.06 4.59
C LYS A 171 -21.53 2.01 3.44
N PRO A 172 -22.39 0.99 3.52
CA PRO A 172 -22.62 0.08 2.41
C PRO A 172 -22.98 0.86 1.12
N GLY A 173 -22.32 0.54 0.01
CA GLY A 173 -22.55 1.19 -1.29
C GLY A 173 -22.04 2.63 -1.43
N GLU A 174 -21.40 3.19 -0.40
CA GLU A 174 -20.90 4.57 -0.45
C GLU A 174 -19.63 4.70 -1.31
N ASN A 175 -19.60 5.73 -2.16
CA ASN A 175 -18.41 6.06 -2.94
C ASN A 175 -17.22 6.40 -2.03
N GLU A 176 -16.03 5.94 -2.40
CA GLU A 176 -14.82 6.06 -1.58
C GLU A 176 -14.37 7.51 -1.39
N ILE A 177 -14.45 8.30 -2.46
CA ILE A 177 -14.05 9.71 -2.48
C ILE A 177 -15.04 10.53 -1.64
N ASP A 178 -16.35 10.41 -1.90
CA ASP A 178 -17.38 11.14 -1.16
C ASP A 178 -17.42 10.72 0.31
N GLY A 179 -17.23 9.43 0.55
CA GLY A 179 -17.08 8.85 1.87
C GLY A 179 -15.90 9.44 2.63
N LEU A 180 -14.74 9.60 1.97
CA LEU A 180 -13.57 10.22 2.58
C LEU A 180 -13.83 11.70 2.87
N LYS A 181 -14.35 12.48 1.90
CA LYS A 181 -14.72 13.89 2.11
C LYS A 181 -15.64 14.06 3.32
N ARG A 182 -16.70 13.24 3.42
CA ARG A 182 -17.60 13.24 4.58
C ARG A 182 -16.89 12.92 5.89
N LYS A 183 -15.93 11.98 5.89
CA LYS A 183 -15.13 11.66 7.09
C LYS A 183 -14.22 12.81 7.50
N LEU A 184 -13.60 13.48 6.54
CA LEU A 184 -12.75 14.65 6.77
C LEU A 184 -13.57 15.83 7.28
N CYS A 185 -14.70 16.18 6.66
CA CYS A 185 -15.62 17.20 7.17
C CYS A 185 -16.02 16.90 8.61
N SER A 186 -16.39 15.65 8.89
CA SER A 186 -16.81 15.25 10.24
C SER A 186 -15.68 15.36 11.28
N LYS A 187 -14.44 15.01 10.92
CA LYS A 187 -13.31 14.99 11.85
C LYS A 187 -12.59 16.32 11.98
N LEU A 188 -12.42 17.05 10.89
CA LEU A 188 -11.53 18.21 10.77
C LEU A 188 -12.23 19.47 10.26
N GLY A 189 -13.41 19.34 9.64
CA GLY A 189 -14.17 20.50 9.15
C GLY A 189 -14.79 21.30 10.28
N VAL A 190 -14.99 22.60 10.03
CA VAL A 190 -15.80 23.49 10.87
C VAL A 190 -17.26 23.06 10.79
N ASN A 191 -17.97 23.04 11.93
CA ASN A 191 -19.41 22.77 11.96
C ASN A 191 -20.20 24.00 11.53
N SER A 192 -19.89 24.58 10.36
CA SER A 192 -20.60 25.73 9.80
C SER A 192 -21.07 25.41 8.38
N PRO A 193 -22.38 25.55 8.07
CA PRO A 193 -22.88 25.40 6.71
C PRO A 193 -22.33 26.46 5.75
N SER A 194 -21.83 27.58 6.27
CA SER A 194 -21.38 28.73 5.47
C SER A 194 -20.02 28.49 4.79
N PHE A 195 -19.20 27.57 5.31
CA PHE A 195 -17.87 27.27 4.78
C PHE A 195 -17.63 25.75 4.78
N PRO A 196 -18.27 24.99 3.88
CA PRO A 196 -17.98 23.57 3.74
C PRO A 196 -16.54 23.40 3.21
N PRO A 197 -15.69 22.61 3.87
CA PRO A 197 -14.33 22.39 3.39
C PRO A 197 -14.34 21.69 2.03
N ASN A 198 -13.60 22.22 1.06
CA ASN A 198 -13.52 21.66 -0.29
C ASN A 198 -12.34 20.67 -0.40
N TRP A 199 -12.47 19.51 0.24
CA TRP A 199 -11.44 18.48 0.22
C TRP A 199 -11.14 17.98 -1.20
N GLN A 200 -9.91 18.19 -1.67
CA GLN A 200 -9.44 17.70 -2.96
C GLN A 200 -8.78 16.32 -2.79
N VAL A 201 -9.59 15.27 -2.87
CA VAL A 201 -9.10 13.89 -2.79
C VAL A 201 -8.42 13.52 -4.10
N GLY A 202 -7.13 13.21 -4.04
CA GLY A 202 -6.33 12.73 -5.15
C GLY A 202 -6.39 11.22 -5.31
N GLU A 203 -5.32 10.64 -5.85
CA GLU A 203 -5.27 9.21 -6.15
C GLU A 203 -5.10 8.31 -4.92
N CYS A 204 -5.50 7.04 -5.09
CA CYS A 204 -5.23 5.98 -4.11
C CYS A 204 -3.74 5.61 -4.15
N VAL A 205 -3.08 5.65 -3.00
CA VAL A 205 -1.64 5.37 -2.88
C VAL A 205 -1.34 4.05 -2.17
N GLY A 206 -2.35 3.40 -1.60
CA GLY A 206 -2.17 2.11 -0.95
C GLY A 206 -3.49 1.41 -0.61
N VAL A 207 -3.50 0.09 -0.71
CA VAL A 207 -4.63 -0.77 -0.34
C VAL A 207 -4.15 -1.84 0.63
N TRP A 208 -4.86 -1.97 1.74
CA TRP A 208 -4.52 -2.86 2.85
C TRP A 208 -5.69 -3.77 3.18
N TRP A 209 -5.39 -5.05 3.40
CA TRP A 209 -6.38 -6.08 3.62
C TRP A 209 -6.20 -6.71 5.00
N ARG A 210 -7.31 -6.81 5.72
CA ARG A 210 -7.40 -7.54 6.99
C ARG A 210 -8.06 -8.90 6.74
N PRO A 211 -7.35 -10.03 6.87
CA PRO A 211 -7.92 -11.34 6.59
C PRO A 211 -8.84 -11.85 7.71
N ASN A 212 -8.55 -11.50 8.97
CA ASN A 212 -9.17 -12.05 10.17
C ASN A 212 -9.69 -10.96 11.12
N PHE A 213 -10.43 -11.34 12.16
CA PHE A 213 -10.91 -10.40 13.20
C PHE A 213 -9.80 -10.10 14.23
N ASP A 214 -8.67 -9.63 13.74
CA ASP A 214 -7.50 -9.22 14.52
C ASP A 214 -7.03 -7.82 14.08
N ASN A 215 -5.81 -7.42 14.45
CA ASN A 215 -5.21 -6.14 14.09
C ASN A 215 -4.25 -6.20 12.89
N VAL A 216 -3.93 -7.38 12.38
CA VAL A 216 -2.95 -7.56 11.30
C VAL A 216 -3.56 -7.16 9.95
N MET A 217 -2.77 -6.42 9.15
CA MET A 217 -3.14 -6.01 7.79
C MET A 217 -1.96 -6.29 6.85
N TYR A 218 -2.27 -6.59 5.59
CA TYR A 218 -1.30 -6.87 4.54
C TYR A 218 -1.53 -5.92 3.35
N PRO A 219 -0.48 -5.47 2.65
CA PRO A 219 -0.60 -4.61 1.47
C PRO A 219 -1.07 -5.38 0.20
N TYR A 220 -1.67 -6.56 0.39
CA TYR A 220 -2.25 -7.43 -0.63
C TYR A 220 -3.30 -8.32 0.05
N CYS A 221 -4.24 -8.89 -0.72
CA CYS A 221 -5.12 -9.92 -0.18
C CYS A 221 -4.33 -11.25 -0.11
N PRO A 222 -4.11 -11.86 1.07
CA PRO A 222 -3.31 -13.07 1.17
C PRO A 222 -3.90 -14.25 0.37
N PRO A 223 -3.07 -15.20 -0.09
CA PRO A 223 -3.56 -16.40 -0.79
C PRO A 223 -4.63 -17.14 0.02
N HIS A 224 -5.61 -17.70 -0.69
CA HIS A 224 -6.73 -18.48 -0.12
C HIS A 224 -7.71 -17.69 0.76
N ILE A 225 -7.51 -16.38 0.97
CA ILE A 225 -8.46 -15.51 1.65
C ILE A 225 -9.53 -15.03 0.65
N THR A 226 -10.66 -15.74 0.61
CA THR A 226 -11.82 -15.36 -0.24
C THR A 226 -12.77 -14.37 0.43
N LYS A 227 -12.70 -14.26 1.77
CA LYS A 227 -13.60 -13.47 2.61
C LYS A 227 -12.83 -12.59 3.61
N PRO A 228 -12.07 -11.59 3.13
CA PRO A 228 -11.39 -10.64 4.01
C PRO A 228 -12.38 -9.83 4.86
N LYS A 229 -11.95 -9.37 6.03
CA LYS A 229 -12.80 -8.66 7.02
C LYS A 229 -12.80 -7.15 6.81
N GLU A 230 -11.70 -6.60 6.29
CA GLU A 230 -11.60 -5.19 5.97
C GLU A 230 -10.70 -4.96 4.75
N CYS A 231 -11.14 -4.07 3.86
CA CYS A 231 -10.32 -3.43 2.84
C CYS A 231 -10.17 -1.95 3.22
N LYS A 232 -8.93 -1.51 3.44
CA LYS A 232 -8.59 -0.14 3.78
C LYS A 232 -7.84 0.49 2.62
N LYS A 233 -8.29 1.65 2.17
CA LYS A 233 -7.64 2.42 1.10
C LYS A 233 -7.07 3.73 1.63
N LEU A 234 -5.88 4.08 1.19
CA LEU A 234 -5.19 5.32 1.53
C LEU A 234 -5.21 6.23 0.30
N PHE A 235 -5.66 7.46 0.48
CA PHE A 235 -5.70 8.46 -0.57
C PHE A 235 -4.84 9.65 -0.19
N ILE A 236 -4.12 10.21 -1.16
CA ILE A 236 -3.54 11.54 -0.98
C ILE A 236 -4.67 12.57 -1.03
N VAL A 237 -4.64 13.57 -0.15
CA VAL A 237 -5.60 14.68 -0.16
C VAL A 237 -4.80 15.96 -0.28
N HIS A 238 -5.02 16.66 -1.39
CA HIS A 238 -4.37 17.92 -1.69
C HIS A 238 -4.98 19.01 -0.80
N LEU A 239 -4.14 19.63 0.01
CA LEU A 239 -4.53 20.79 0.78
C LEU A 239 -4.48 22.03 -0.11
N THR A 240 -5.37 22.96 0.16
CA THR A 240 -5.27 24.35 -0.31
C THR A 240 -4.07 25.02 0.36
N GLU A 241 -3.68 26.19 -0.14
CA GLU A 241 -2.56 26.96 0.40
C GLU A 241 -2.78 27.33 1.87
N ARG A 242 -4.03 27.57 2.28
CA ARG A 242 -4.44 27.90 3.65
C ARG A 242 -5.75 27.20 3.96
N GLU A 243 -5.82 26.56 5.12
CA GLU A 243 -7.02 25.87 5.59
C GLU A 243 -7.16 26.03 7.12
N TYR A 244 -8.40 26.00 7.60
CA TYR A 244 -8.71 25.95 9.04
C TYR A 244 -9.18 24.55 9.43
N PHE A 245 -8.48 23.92 10.37
CA PHE A 245 -8.85 22.61 10.89
C PHE A 245 -9.49 22.73 12.28
N ALA A 246 -10.75 22.29 12.41
CA ALA A 246 -11.44 22.19 13.68
C ALA A 246 -11.27 20.78 14.29
N ILE A 247 -10.38 20.64 15.26
CA ILE A 247 -9.96 19.37 15.85
C ILE A 247 -10.79 19.06 17.10
N PRO A 248 -11.35 17.85 17.26
CA PRO A 248 -12.07 17.47 18.48
C PRO A 248 -11.15 17.55 19.71
N ARG A 249 -11.60 18.16 20.82
CA ARG A 249 -10.78 18.46 22.03
C ARG A 249 -9.95 17.28 22.61
N LYS A 250 -10.36 16.02 22.39
CA LYS A 250 -9.63 14.82 22.87
C LYS A 250 -8.52 14.34 21.91
N LEU A 251 -8.38 14.99 20.77
CA LEU A 251 -7.40 14.67 19.73
C LEU A 251 -6.42 15.84 19.57
N LYS A 252 -5.19 15.52 19.19
CA LYS A 252 -4.23 16.51 18.69
C LYS A 252 -3.96 16.20 17.22
N LEU A 253 -3.79 17.24 16.39
CA LEU A 253 -3.29 17.07 15.02
C LEU A 253 -1.80 17.39 15.05
N ARG A 254 -0.96 16.44 14.63
CA ARG A 254 0.50 16.60 14.57
C ARG A 254 0.98 16.50 13.14
N ALA A 255 1.84 17.43 12.74
CA ALA A 255 2.70 17.26 11.58
C ALA A 255 3.88 16.37 11.99
N VAL A 256 4.05 15.24 11.33
CA VAL A 256 5.14 14.29 11.62
C VAL A 256 6.01 14.12 10.38
N PRO A 257 7.32 14.37 10.45
CA PRO A 257 8.20 14.31 9.28
C PRO A 257 8.32 12.88 8.75
N LEU A 258 8.55 12.73 7.44
CA LEU A 258 8.64 11.40 6.82
C LEU A 258 9.75 10.53 7.43
N PHE A 259 10.87 11.11 7.86
CA PHE A 259 11.96 10.36 8.50
C PHE A 259 11.59 9.79 9.87
N GLU A 260 10.67 10.42 10.62
CA GLU A 260 10.20 9.90 11.91
C GLU A 260 9.23 8.72 11.69
N ILE A 261 8.48 8.77 10.59
CA ILE A 261 7.50 7.75 10.20
C ILE A 261 8.17 6.50 9.63
N TYR A 262 9.17 6.67 8.78
CA TYR A 262 9.76 5.59 7.99
C TYR A 262 10.28 4.45 8.87
N ASP A 263 9.83 3.23 8.56
CA ASP A 263 10.22 1.98 9.24
C ASP A 263 9.95 1.94 10.76
N ASN A 264 9.19 2.91 11.29
CA ASN A 264 8.86 2.98 12.71
C ASN A 264 7.52 2.31 13.03
N VAL A 265 7.47 0.99 12.78
CA VAL A 265 6.26 0.16 12.99
C VAL A 265 5.83 0.16 14.45
N GLN A 266 6.76 0.23 15.40
CA GLN A 266 6.44 0.22 16.83
C GLN A 266 5.58 1.41 17.24
N ARG A 267 5.88 2.60 16.71
CA ARG A 267 5.14 3.83 17.04
C ARG A 267 3.92 4.07 16.17
N PHE A 268 4.04 3.83 14.87
CA PHE A 268 3.01 4.23 13.90
C PHE A 268 2.19 3.06 13.34
N GLY A 269 2.60 1.82 13.63
CA GLY A 269 2.00 0.63 13.04
C GLY A 269 2.36 0.45 11.56
N PRO A 270 2.09 -0.73 11.00
CA PRO A 270 2.61 -1.14 9.68
C PRO A 270 2.08 -0.30 8.51
N VAL A 271 0.88 0.27 8.66
CA VAL A 271 0.23 1.06 7.60
C VAL A 271 0.85 2.45 7.49
N ILE A 272 1.07 3.14 8.62
CA ILE A 272 1.57 4.51 8.61
C ILE A 272 3.08 4.52 8.38
N SER A 273 3.83 3.59 8.97
CA SER A 273 5.30 3.53 8.84
C SER A 273 5.78 3.29 7.40
N THR A 274 4.90 2.82 6.52
CA THR A 274 5.18 2.57 5.09
C THR A 274 4.68 3.68 4.16
N ILE A 275 4.05 4.74 4.69
CA ILE A 275 3.64 5.91 3.90
C ILE A 275 4.83 6.53 3.13
N PRO A 276 6.04 6.71 3.70
CA PRO A 276 7.17 7.24 2.94
C PRO A 276 7.48 6.44 1.67
N LEU A 277 7.31 5.11 1.71
CA LEU A 277 7.47 4.25 0.53
C LEU A 277 6.39 4.52 -0.52
N GLN A 278 5.13 4.65 -0.11
CA GLN A 278 4.00 4.94 -1.01
C GLN A 278 4.11 6.32 -1.66
N LEU A 279 4.69 7.28 -0.93
CA LEU A 279 4.86 8.65 -1.40
C LEU A 279 6.11 8.87 -2.26
N SER A 280 7.06 7.93 -2.26
CA SER A 280 8.35 8.06 -2.96
C SER A 280 8.25 8.31 -4.47
N ARG A 281 7.10 7.99 -5.08
CA ARG A 281 6.82 8.22 -6.51
C ARG A 281 6.36 9.64 -6.86
N PHE A 282 6.02 10.45 -5.87
CA PHE A 282 5.53 11.82 -6.07
C PHE A 282 6.69 12.81 -6.06
N GLN A 283 6.58 13.85 -6.89
CA GLN A 283 7.46 15.01 -6.79
C GLN A 283 6.81 16.04 -5.88
N PHE A 284 7.44 16.37 -4.76
CA PHE A 284 6.95 17.42 -3.87
C PHE A 284 7.39 18.79 -4.38
N ASN A 285 6.42 19.65 -4.69
CA ASN A 285 6.64 21.06 -4.91
C ASN A 285 6.47 21.79 -3.58
N MET A 286 7.59 22.10 -2.92
CA MET A 286 7.61 22.82 -1.65
C MET A 286 7.34 24.29 -1.93
N VAL A 287 6.10 24.71 -1.72
CA VAL A 287 5.68 26.10 -1.95
C VAL A 287 6.19 26.95 -0.80
N SER A 288 6.93 28.02 -1.11
CA SER A 288 7.34 29.02 -0.13
C SER A 288 6.17 29.92 0.28
N SER A 289 6.17 30.39 1.52
CA SER A 289 5.29 31.45 2.00
C SER A 289 5.46 32.75 1.23
#